data_AF-A0A836TVX2-F1
#
_entry.id   AF-A0A836TVX2-F1
#
_cell.length_a   1.000
_cell.length_b   1.000
_cell.length_c   1.000
_cell.angle_alpha   90.00
_cell.angle_beta   90.00
_cell.angle_gamma   90.00
#
_symmetry.space_group_name_H-M   'P 1'
#
loop_
_entity.id
_entity.type
_entity.pdbx_description
1 polymer ?
#
loop_
_entity_poly.entity_id
_entity_poly.type
_entity_poly.pdbx_seq_one_letter_code
_entity_poly.pdbx_strand_id
1 'polypeptide(L)'
;MEAARRLKARIQAHQITTGVLATDLLWPRLVEFLRLAEIDYLIADQEHGVHADALVAEVCALGRQLDFPVLIRPIDTEISTIRRAIDRGPCGLLLPTVGSAAQLDRVRDSIWMPPRGHRRPGGRAVATQQDLREVRTVMADQA
;
A
#
# COMPACT_ATOMS: atom_id res chain seq x y z
N MET A 1 -2.89 -9.06 6.55
CA MET A 1 -4.25 -8.81 6.06
C MET A 1 -4.62 -9.93 5.10
N GLU A 2 -5.72 -10.61 5.34
CA GLU A 2 -6.14 -11.79 4.58
C GLU A 2 -6.80 -11.38 3.27
N ALA A 3 -7.66 -10.35 3.29
CA ALA A 3 -8.30 -9.85 2.08
C ALA A 3 -7.30 -9.39 0.99
N ALA A 4 -6.15 -8.83 1.36
CA ALA A 4 -5.10 -8.50 0.38
C ALA A 4 -4.48 -9.75 -0.27
N ARG A 5 -4.29 -10.84 0.48
CA ARG A 5 -3.80 -12.11 -0.10
C ARG A 5 -4.82 -12.69 -1.06
N ARG A 6 -6.10 -12.66 -0.67
CA ARG A 6 -7.23 -13.09 -1.51
C ARG A 6 -7.33 -12.27 -2.79
N LEU A 7 -7.23 -10.94 -2.70
CA LEU A 7 -7.20 -10.05 -3.86
C LEU A 7 -6.06 -10.41 -4.81
N LYS A 8 -4.83 -10.57 -4.28
CA LYS A 8 -3.68 -10.97 -5.08
C LYS A 8 -3.88 -12.33 -5.76
N ALA A 9 -4.43 -13.32 -5.04
CA ALA A 9 -4.71 -14.64 -5.59
C ALA A 9 -5.75 -14.60 -6.73
N ARG A 10 -6.82 -13.80 -6.58
CA ARG A 10 -7.83 -13.60 -7.63
C ARG A 10 -7.24 -12.96 -8.89
N ILE A 11 -6.41 -11.94 -8.73
CA ILE A 11 -5.70 -11.29 -9.84
C ILE A 11 -4.78 -12.29 -10.55
N GLN A 12 -4.02 -13.10 -9.80
CA GLN A 12 -3.14 -14.13 -10.37
C GLN A 12 -3.91 -15.25 -11.09
N ALA A 13 -5.13 -15.54 -10.66
CA ALA A 13 -6.02 -16.49 -11.29
C ALA A 13 -6.85 -15.90 -12.45
N HIS A 14 -6.55 -14.67 -12.89
CA HIS A 14 -7.28 -13.95 -13.94
C HIS A 14 -8.80 -13.80 -13.67
N GLN A 15 -9.19 -13.77 -12.40
CA GLN A 15 -10.57 -13.51 -12.02
C GLN A 15 -10.87 -12.02 -12.05
N ILE A 16 -12.10 -11.66 -12.45
CA ILE A 16 -12.56 -10.27 -12.41
C ILE A 16 -12.58 -9.81 -10.96
N THR A 17 -12.05 -8.62 -10.70
CA THR A 17 -12.11 -7.93 -9.41
C THR A 17 -12.68 -6.53 -9.60
N THR A 18 -13.52 -6.07 -8.68
CA THR A 18 -14.15 -4.74 -8.72
C THR A 18 -13.56 -3.83 -7.65
N GLY A 19 -13.27 -2.58 -7.99
CA GLY A 19 -12.74 -1.62 -7.04
C GLY A 19 -13.19 -0.20 -7.33
N VAL A 20 -13.07 0.65 -6.33
CA VAL A 20 -13.41 2.07 -6.42
C VAL A 20 -12.14 2.91 -6.41
N LEU A 21 -12.02 3.84 -7.35
CA LEU A 21 -11.02 4.90 -7.35
C LEU A 21 -11.63 6.16 -6.74
N ALA A 22 -11.16 6.55 -5.55
CA ALA A 22 -11.63 7.74 -4.86
C ALA A 22 -10.78 8.96 -5.25
N THR A 23 -11.12 9.60 -6.37
CA THR A 23 -10.44 10.81 -6.87
C THR A 23 -10.83 12.05 -6.10
N ASP A 24 -12.11 12.42 -6.10
CA ASP A 24 -12.55 13.70 -5.50
C ASP A 24 -13.05 13.56 -4.06
N LEU A 25 -13.56 12.38 -3.69
CA LEU A 25 -14.24 12.18 -2.42
C LEU A 25 -13.72 10.95 -1.70
N LEU A 26 -13.08 11.18 -0.55
CA LEU A 26 -12.57 10.15 0.35
C LEU A 26 -12.96 10.50 1.78
N TRP A 27 -13.50 9.53 2.52
CA TRP A 27 -13.78 9.65 3.95
C TRP A 27 -13.65 8.28 4.61
N PRO A 28 -13.33 8.18 5.92
CA PRO A 28 -13.03 6.89 6.55
C PRO A 28 -14.16 5.87 6.39
N ARG A 29 -15.40 6.27 6.64
CA ARG A 29 -16.57 5.37 6.59
C ARG A 29 -16.88 4.83 5.18
N LEU A 30 -16.25 5.34 4.12
CA LEU A 30 -16.32 4.74 2.78
C LEU A 30 -15.85 3.28 2.80
N VAL A 31 -14.85 2.94 3.61
CA VAL A 31 -14.34 1.57 3.72
C VAL A 31 -15.42 0.59 4.17
N GLU A 32 -16.22 0.97 5.18
CA GLU A 32 -17.33 0.16 5.68
C GLU A 32 -18.40 -0.04 4.61
N PHE A 33 -18.77 1.04 3.90
CA PHE A 33 -19.75 0.96 2.82
C PHE A 33 -19.30 0.03 1.69
N LEU A 34 -18.06 0.17 1.23
CA LEU A 34 -17.52 -0.67 0.15
C LEU A 34 -17.42 -2.14 0.58
N ARG A 35 -17.07 -2.39 1.85
CA ARG A 35 -17.02 -3.74 2.41
C ARG A 35 -18.39 -4.40 2.47
N LEU A 36 -19.43 -3.65 2.82
CA LEU A 36 -20.83 -4.12 2.83
C LEU A 36 -21.39 -4.31 1.42
N ALA A 37 -20.96 -3.47 0.47
CA ALA A 37 -21.32 -3.59 -0.94
C ALA A 37 -20.53 -4.67 -1.69
N GLU A 38 -19.73 -5.48 -0.98
CA GLU A 38 -18.92 -6.58 -1.55
C GLU A 38 -17.97 -6.15 -2.68
N ILE A 39 -17.47 -4.92 -2.62
CA ILE A 39 -16.39 -4.44 -3.48
C ILE A 39 -15.05 -5.03 -3.02
N ASP A 40 -14.13 -5.30 -3.95
CA ASP A 40 -12.89 -6.01 -3.62
C ASP A 40 -11.80 -5.12 -3.05
N TYR A 41 -11.74 -3.84 -3.44
CA TYR A 41 -10.72 -2.90 -2.95
C TYR A 41 -11.11 -1.42 -3.16
N LEU A 42 -10.41 -0.54 -2.44
CA LEU A 42 -10.43 0.91 -2.61
C LEU A 42 -9.04 1.41 -3.03
N ILE A 43 -8.99 2.38 -3.92
CA ILE A 43 -7.79 3.16 -4.25
C ILE A 43 -8.01 4.60 -3.76
N ALA A 44 -7.21 5.02 -2.78
CA ALA A 44 -7.11 6.43 -2.40
C ALA A 44 -6.22 7.16 -3.40
N ASP A 45 -6.79 8.10 -4.13
CA ASP A 45 -6.11 8.81 -5.21
C ASP A 45 -5.41 10.08 -4.70
N GLN A 46 -4.10 10.01 -4.48
CA GLN A 46 -3.30 11.17 -4.14
C GLN A 46 -2.67 11.83 -5.38
N GLU A 47 -2.89 11.32 -6.59
CA GLU A 47 -2.31 11.89 -7.81
C GLU A 47 -2.83 13.28 -8.12
N HIS A 48 -4.11 13.50 -7.85
CA HIS A 48 -4.77 14.79 -8.04
C HIS A 48 -4.71 15.68 -6.79
N GLY A 49 -3.99 15.26 -5.74
CA GLY A 49 -3.70 16.08 -4.56
C GLY A 49 -4.89 16.45 -3.67
N VAL A 50 -6.08 15.89 -3.90
CA VAL A 50 -7.31 16.26 -3.18
C VAL A 50 -7.29 15.76 -1.72
N HIS A 51 -6.61 14.64 -1.45
CA HIS A 51 -6.67 13.98 -0.13
C HIS A 51 -5.45 14.26 0.73
N ALA A 52 -5.70 14.80 1.92
CA ALA A 52 -4.67 15.01 2.93
C ALA A 52 -4.08 13.69 3.43
N ASP A 53 -2.79 13.72 3.76
CA ASP A 53 -2.04 12.54 4.17
C ASP A 53 -2.57 11.85 5.43
N ALA A 54 -3.07 12.62 6.39
CA ALA A 54 -3.64 12.11 7.63
C ALA A 54 -4.92 11.30 7.35
N LEU A 55 -5.79 11.82 6.47
CA LEU A 55 -7.02 11.15 6.05
C LEU A 55 -6.70 9.83 5.33
N VAL A 56 -5.72 9.82 4.43
CA VAL A 56 -5.31 8.60 3.72
C VAL A 56 -4.74 7.56 4.70
N ALA A 57 -3.94 7.99 5.69
CA ALA A 57 -3.43 7.10 6.73
C ALA A 57 -4.54 6.51 7.62
N GLU A 58 -5.55 7.32 7.96
CA GLU A 58 -6.72 6.89 8.72
C GLU A 58 -7.55 5.86 7.94
N VAL A 59 -7.84 6.12 6.65
CA VAL A 59 -8.55 5.19 5.76
C VAL A 59 -7.78 3.87 5.63
N CYS A 60 -6.46 3.92 5.46
CA CYS A 60 -5.63 2.72 5.42
C CYS A 60 -5.66 1.94 6.74
N ALA A 61 -5.65 2.66 7.88
CA ALA A 61 -5.76 2.03 9.20
C ALA A 61 -7.11 1.32 9.38
N LEU A 62 -8.20 1.97 8.99
CA LEU A 62 -9.54 1.37 9.03
C LEU A 62 -9.66 0.17 8.08
N GLY A 63 -9.11 0.25 6.87
CA GLY A 63 -9.01 -0.89 5.94
C GLY A 63 -8.33 -2.10 6.57
N ARG A 64 -7.21 -1.89 7.28
CA ARG A 64 -6.53 -2.99 8.02
C ARG A 64 -7.38 -3.55 9.15
N GLN A 65 -8.11 -2.70 9.89
CA GLN A 65 -8.98 -3.13 10.99
C GLN A 65 -10.18 -3.96 10.48
N LEU A 66 -10.74 -3.59 9.33
CA LEU A 66 -11.90 -4.24 8.73
C LEU A 66 -11.55 -5.39 7.76
N ASP A 67 -10.25 -5.72 7.63
CA ASP A 67 -9.72 -6.64 6.62
C ASP A 67 -10.25 -6.31 5.20
N PHE A 68 -10.15 -5.04 4.82
CA PHE A 68 -10.54 -4.51 3.51
C PHE A 68 -9.32 -3.91 2.78
N PRO A 69 -9.03 -4.32 1.52
CA PRO A 69 -7.87 -3.82 0.78
C PRO A 69 -7.99 -2.33 0.42
N VAL A 70 -7.04 -1.53 0.92
CA VAL A 70 -6.88 -0.12 0.55
C VAL A 70 -5.51 0.08 -0.10
N LEU A 71 -5.52 0.54 -1.34
CA LEU A 71 -4.34 0.93 -2.11
C LEU A 71 -4.22 2.45 -2.15
N ILE A 72 -3.02 2.94 -2.41
CA ILE A 72 -2.77 4.36 -2.67
C ILE A 72 -2.27 4.52 -4.11
N ARG A 73 -2.79 5.53 -4.80
CA ARG A 73 -2.17 6.05 -6.02
C ARG A 73 -1.37 7.31 -5.66
N PRO A 74 -0.03 7.25 -5.59
CA PRO A 74 0.80 8.41 -5.25
C PRO A 74 0.80 9.44 -6.40
N ILE A 75 1.33 10.63 -6.14
CA ILE A 75 1.45 11.72 -7.12
C ILE A 75 2.52 11.50 -8.19
N ASP A 76 3.55 10.74 -7.84
CA ASP A 76 4.62 10.37 -8.75
C ASP A 76 5.26 9.06 -8.27
N THR A 77 6.31 8.65 -8.97
CA THR A 77 7.12 7.47 -8.64
C THR A 77 8.45 7.82 -7.99
N GLU A 78 8.60 9.04 -7.45
CA GLU A 78 9.83 9.44 -6.79
C GLU A 78 10.01 8.71 -5.45
N ILE A 79 11.27 8.42 -5.10
CA ILE A 79 11.61 7.57 -3.95
C ILE A 79 11.02 8.13 -2.64
N SER A 80 11.06 9.46 -2.45
CA SER A 80 10.51 10.13 -1.28
C SER A 80 8.98 9.99 -1.22
N THR A 81 8.30 10.16 -2.35
CA THR A 81 6.85 10.02 -2.48
C THR A 81 6.40 8.60 -2.20
N ILE A 82 7.05 7.59 -2.81
CA ILE A 82 6.71 6.18 -2.60
C ILE A 82 6.92 5.77 -1.14
N ARG A 83 8.04 6.16 -0.52
CA ARG A 83 8.30 5.86 0.89
C ARG A 83 7.22 6.42 1.80
N ARG A 84 6.87 7.70 1.62
CA ARG A 84 5.78 8.33 2.36
C ARG A 84 4.45 7.64 2.10
N ALA A 85 4.16 7.23 0.86
CA ALA A 85 2.92 6.52 0.51
C ALA A 85 2.84 5.19 1.26
N ILE A 86 3.90 4.39 1.26
CA ILE A 86 3.92 3.12 2.01
C ILE A 86 3.87 3.38 3.52
N ASP A 87 4.43 4.49 4.03
CA ASP A 87 4.39 4.80 5.47
C ASP A 87 2.96 4.96 6.04
N ARG A 88 1.97 5.23 5.18
CA ARG A 88 0.54 5.28 5.54
C ARG A 88 -0.08 3.88 5.72
N GLY A 89 0.66 2.84 5.32
CA GLY A 89 0.30 1.43 5.43
C GLY A 89 -0.76 0.93 4.44
N PRO A 90 -0.75 1.33 3.15
CA PRO A 90 -1.62 0.71 2.16
C PRO A 90 -1.26 -0.78 2.00
N CYS A 91 -2.17 -1.57 1.46
CA CYS A 91 -1.88 -2.96 1.10
C CYS A 91 -1.22 -3.12 -0.27
N GLY A 92 -1.20 -2.05 -1.06
CA GLY A 92 -0.59 -2.00 -2.39
C GLY A 92 -0.58 -0.58 -2.94
N LEU A 93 0.08 -0.39 -4.08
CA LEU A 93 0.11 0.88 -4.79
C LEU A 93 -0.43 0.70 -6.21
N LEU A 94 -1.15 1.70 -6.70
CA LEU A 94 -1.37 1.91 -8.14
C LEU A 94 -0.38 2.98 -8.59
N LEU A 95 0.65 2.60 -9.35
CA LEU A 95 1.70 3.54 -9.74
C LEU A 95 1.26 4.40 -10.94
N PRO A 96 1.38 5.73 -10.87
CA PRO A 96 1.15 6.59 -12.03
C PRO A 96 2.33 6.53 -13.01
N THR A 97 2.05 6.69 -14.31
CA THR A 97 3.02 7.05 -15.35
C THR A 97 4.36 6.30 -15.31
N VAL A 98 4.31 4.95 -15.25
CA VAL A 98 5.51 4.10 -15.34
C VAL A 98 5.93 3.94 -16.80
N GLY A 99 7.02 4.60 -17.19
CA GLY A 99 7.51 4.59 -18.58
C GLY A 99 8.64 3.59 -18.85
N SER A 100 9.23 2.98 -17.84
CA SER A 100 10.35 2.04 -18.02
C SER A 100 10.48 1.02 -16.88
N ALA A 101 11.11 -0.13 -17.18
CA ALA A 101 11.47 -1.12 -16.18
C ALA A 101 12.40 -0.54 -15.10
N ALA A 102 13.38 0.30 -15.50
CA ALA A 102 14.29 0.94 -14.56
C ALA A 102 13.59 1.87 -13.55
N GLN A 103 12.50 2.54 -13.96
CA GLN A 103 11.66 3.31 -13.06
C GLN A 103 10.94 2.40 -12.06
N LEU A 104 10.42 1.27 -12.51
CA LEU A 104 9.78 0.28 -11.63
C LEU A 104 10.77 -0.35 -10.64
N ASP A 105 12.01 -0.62 -11.07
CA ASP A 105 13.08 -1.11 -10.19
C ASP A 105 13.38 -0.11 -9.07
N ARG A 106 13.48 1.19 -9.39
CA ARG A 106 13.66 2.24 -8.37
C ARG A 106 12.51 2.29 -7.38
N VAL A 107 11.27 2.16 -7.86
CA VAL A 107 10.08 2.09 -7.02
C VAL A 107 10.16 0.86 -6.10
N ARG A 108 10.42 -0.33 -6.64
CA ARG A 108 10.57 -1.58 -5.87
C ARG A 108 11.60 -1.42 -4.75
N ASP A 109 12.77 -0.90 -5.09
CA ASP A 109 13.89 -0.74 -4.16
C ASP A 109 13.59 0.30 -3.07
N SER A 110 12.66 1.22 -3.31
CA SER A 110 12.19 2.19 -2.30
C SER A 110 11.15 1.62 -1.33
N ILE A 111 10.49 0.52 -1.68
CA ILE A 111 9.42 -0.11 -0.90
C ILE A 111 9.99 -1.15 0.08
N TRP A 112 10.91 -1.99 -0.39
CA TRP A 112 11.46 -3.11 0.38
C TRP A 112 12.68 -2.73 1.21
N MET A 113 12.81 -3.34 2.39
CA MET A 113 14.02 -3.25 3.21
C MET A 113 15.12 -4.17 2.65
N PRO A 114 16.39 -3.97 3.06
CA PRO A 114 17.45 -4.94 2.81
C PRO A 114 17.04 -6.34 3.28
N PRO A 115 17.35 -7.41 2.52
CA PRO A 115 18.21 -7.44 1.32
C PRO A 115 17.47 -7.17 -0.02
N ARG A 116 16.16 -6.99 -0.02
CA ARG A 116 15.34 -6.91 -1.24
C ARG A 116 15.20 -5.51 -1.82
N GLY A 117 15.61 -4.50 -1.06
CA GLY A 117 15.60 -3.10 -1.45
C GLY A 117 16.45 -2.25 -0.53
N HIS A 118 16.26 -0.95 -0.61
CA HIS A 118 17.07 0.08 0.04
C HIS A 118 16.26 0.94 1.00
N ARG A 119 15.06 0.51 1.39
CA ARG A 119 14.23 1.23 2.35
C ARG A 119 14.77 1.06 3.77
N ARG A 120 14.81 2.16 4.53
CA ARG A 120 15.11 2.15 5.96
C ARG A 120 13.84 1.88 6.78
N PRO A 121 13.95 1.30 7.98
CA PRO A 121 12.80 1.11 8.86
C PRO A 121 12.06 2.43 9.10
N GLY A 122 10.79 2.48 8.70
CA GLY A 122 9.84 3.53 9.10
C GLY A 122 9.18 3.17 10.44
N GLY A 123 8.41 4.08 11.01
CA GLY A 123 7.70 3.87 12.29
C GLY A 123 6.76 2.65 12.30
N ARG A 124 6.15 2.37 13.46
CA ARG A 124 5.39 1.14 13.79
C ARG A 124 4.33 0.69 12.78
N ALA A 125 3.85 1.57 11.90
CA ALA A 125 2.79 1.30 10.94
C ALA A 125 3.21 0.44 9.72
N VAL A 126 4.51 0.23 9.49
CA VAL A 126 5.02 -0.17 8.16
C VAL A 126 6.00 -1.32 8.15
N ALA A 127 6.31 -1.84 9.33
CA ALA A 127 6.86 -3.16 9.41
C ALA A 127 5.78 -4.13 8.90
N THR A 128 5.91 -4.59 7.65
CA THR A 128 5.23 -5.82 7.30
C THR A 128 5.73 -6.86 8.32
N GLN A 129 4.85 -7.68 8.89
CA GLN A 129 5.29 -8.73 9.84
C GLN A 129 6.37 -9.65 9.24
N GLN A 130 6.52 -9.63 7.91
CA GLN A 130 7.53 -10.33 7.15
C GLN A 130 8.92 -9.68 7.31
N ASP A 131 9.02 -8.35 7.22
CA ASP A 131 10.29 -7.62 7.38
C ASP A 131 10.83 -7.67 8.83
N LEU A 132 9.96 -7.66 9.85
CA LEU A 132 10.42 -7.72 11.26
C LEU A 132 10.99 -9.08 11.67
N ARG A 133 10.55 -10.17 11.01
CA ARG A 133 11.11 -11.50 11.25
C ARG A 133 12.54 -11.57 10.71
N GLU A 134 12.78 -11.03 9.52
CA GLU A 134 14.09 -11.03 8.87
C GLU A 134 15.08 -10.05 9.52
N VAL A 135 14.64 -8.84 9.91
CA VAL A 135 15.51 -7.88 10.63
C VAL A 135 15.94 -8.42 12.00
N ARG A 136 15.09 -9.18 12.70
CA ARG A 136 15.48 -9.86 13.95
C ARG A 136 16.55 -10.92 13.72
N THR A 137 16.49 -11.65 12.61
CA THR A 137 17.52 -12.65 12.25
C THR A 137 18.84 -11.97 11.90
N VAL A 138 18.83 -10.90 11.10
CA VAL A 138 20.04 -10.16 10.73
C VAL A 138 20.72 -9.50 11.94
N MET A 139 19.94 -9.00 12.90
CA MET A 139 20.49 -8.43 14.14
C MET A 139 20.96 -9.49 15.15
N ALA A 140 20.44 -10.72 15.07
CA ALA A 140 20.88 -11.84 15.92
C ALA A 140 22.18 -12.48 15.42
N ASP A 141 22.44 -12.44 14.10
CA ASP A 141 23.69 -12.94 13.49
C ASP A 141 24.86 -11.92 13.57
N GLN A 142 24.62 -10.72 14.08
CA GLN A 142 25.64 -9.67 14.28
C GLN A 142 26.01 -9.44 15.76
N ALA A 143 25.56 -10.30 16.68
CA ALA A 143 25.90 -10.31 18.10
C ALA A 143 26.68 -11.58 18.47
#